data_AF-D6KDS9-F1
#
_entry.id   AF-D6KDS9-F1
#
_cell.length_a   1.000
_cell.length_b   1.000
_cell.length_c   1.000
_cell.angle_alpha   90.00
_cell.angle_beta   90.00
_cell.angle_gamma   90.00
#
_symmetry.space_group_name_H-M   'P 1'
#
loop_
_entity.id
_entity.type
_entity.pdbx_description
1 polymer ?
#
loop_
_entity_poly.entity_id
_entity_poly.type
_entity_poly.pdbx_seq_one_letter_code
_entity_poly.pdbx_strand_id
1 'polypeptide(L)'
;MHVLILGGTAEARRLAELLHGVPGLELTSSLAGRVAGPQPLPGDTRSGGFGGADGLTAWLREHGVDAVVDATHPFAETISHHAARAAATARVPLLALRRPGWVPEAGDRWHEVGSLAEAARALPALGRRVFLTTGRLGLAAFADLDDLWFLVRSVDAPQPPHPPRMEILLDRGPFTIDGERELLRRHRVDVVVTKGQRRRGHRPETDRRPRGRTARRRGPQTPGAAGGTRRADPGDAAHR
;
A
#
# COMPACT_ATOMS: atom_id res chain seq x y z
N MET A 1 -13.30 22.64 9.70
CA MET A 1 -12.71 22.09 8.47
C MET A 1 -12.92 20.60 8.47
N HIS A 2 -13.46 20.00 7.40
CA HIS A 2 -13.66 18.56 7.27
C HIS A 2 -12.66 17.93 6.29
N VAL A 3 -11.88 16.97 6.78
CA VAL A 3 -10.91 16.22 5.98
C VAL A 3 -11.36 14.77 5.79
N LEU A 4 -11.41 14.33 4.53
CA LEU A 4 -11.60 12.93 4.16
C LEU A 4 -10.25 12.25 3.91
N ILE A 5 -9.93 11.20 4.67
CA ILE A 5 -8.78 10.32 4.40
C ILE A 5 -9.27 9.07 3.68
N LEU A 6 -8.84 8.86 2.44
CA LEU A 6 -9.00 7.57 1.75
C LEU A 6 -7.87 6.65 2.21
N GLY A 7 -8.22 5.59 2.96
CA GLY A 7 -7.27 4.85 3.80
C GLY A 7 -7.06 3.38 3.46
N GLY A 8 -6.59 2.64 4.47
CA GLY A 8 -6.20 1.22 4.36
C GLY A 8 -4.69 0.98 4.34
N THR A 9 -3.89 2.00 4.65
CA THR A 9 -2.42 1.92 4.80
C THR A 9 -2.00 2.35 6.20
N ALA A 10 -0.77 2.02 6.58
CA ALA A 10 -0.19 2.52 7.83
C ALA A 10 -0.02 4.04 7.82
N GLU A 11 0.27 4.63 6.66
CA GLU A 11 0.35 6.08 6.47
C GLU A 11 -0.99 6.76 6.73
N ALA A 12 -2.09 6.21 6.21
CA ALA A 12 -3.44 6.72 6.45
C ALA A 12 -3.80 6.68 7.94
N ARG A 13 -3.48 5.57 8.62
CA ARG A 13 -3.70 5.41 10.06
C ARG A 13 -2.91 6.44 10.86
N ARG A 14 -1.61 6.56 10.59
CA ARG A 14 -0.74 7.52 11.28
C ARG A 14 -1.21 8.96 11.07
N LEU A 15 -1.67 9.28 9.86
CA LEU A 15 -2.24 10.60 9.57
C LEU A 15 -3.51 10.83 10.40
N ALA A 16 -4.42 9.86 10.45
CA ALA A 16 -5.62 9.97 11.26
C ALA A 16 -5.30 10.16 12.76
N GLU A 17 -4.32 9.43 13.29
CA GLU A 17 -3.83 9.58 14.67
C GLU A 17 -3.24 10.96 14.95
N LEU A 18 -2.54 11.57 13.99
CA LEU A 18 -1.97 12.92 14.14
C LEU A 18 -3.01 14.03 14.03
N LEU A 19 -4.05 13.85 13.22
CA LEU A 19 -5.09 14.84 12.99
C LEU A 19 -6.23 14.77 14.01
N HIS A 20 -6.41 13.63 14.64
CA HIS A 20 -7.47 13.45 15.64
C HIS A 20 -7.26 14.39 16.84
N GLY A 21 -8.34 15.06 17.26
CA GLY A 21 -8.34 15.98 18.40
C GLY A 21 -7.80 17.39 18.08
N VAL A 22 -7.41 17.67 16.84
CA VAL A 22 -7.08 19.05 16.42
C VAL A 22 -8.35 19.91 16.49
N PRO A 23 -8.36 21.01 17.27
CA PRO A 23 -9.54 21.86 17.40
C PRO A 23 -10.04 22.40 16.05
N GLY A 24 -11.35 22.27 15.79
CA GLY A 24 -11.97 22.74 14.55
C GLY A 24 -11.76 21.83 13.33
N LEU A 25 -11.14 20.66 13.51
CA LEU A 25 -10.95 19.65 12.46
C LEU A 25 -11.91 18.47 12.65
N GLU A 26 -12.78 18.26 11.68
CA GLU A 26 -13.60 17.05 11.52
C GLU A 26 -12.84 16.08 10.61
N LEU A 27 -12.81 14.81 10.99
CA LEU A 27 -12.01 13.79 10.31
C LEU A 27 -12.84 12.55 10.01
N THR A 28 -12.99 12.24 8.72
CA THR A 28 -13.58 10.99 8.26
C THR A 28 -12.53 10.11 7.58
N SER A 29 -12.32 8.90 8.10
CA SER A 29 -11.53 7.85 7.46
C SER A 29 -12.40 6.93 6.62
N SER A 30 -12.02 6.70 5.36
CA SER A 30 -12.74 5.83 4.43
C SER A 30 -11.97 4.56 4.11
N LEU A 31 -12.56 3.42 4.46
CA LEU A 31 -12.01 2.08 4.24
C LEU A 31 -12.76 1.33 3.14
N ALA A 32 -12.05 0.53 2.35
CA ALA A 32 -12.65 -0.24 1.27
C ALA A 32 -13.52 -1.42 1.73
N GLY A 33 -13.58 -1.73 3.04
CA GLY A 33 -14.35 -2.87 3.58
C GLY A 33 -13.81 -4.24 3.18
N ARG A 34 -12.52 -4.36 2.86
CA ARG A 34 -11.91 -5.60 2.33
C ARG A 34 -11.42 -6.58 3.40
N VAL A 35 -11.48 -6.20 4.67
CA VAL A 35 -10.93 -6.98 5.79
C VAL A 35 -12.02 -7.14 6.82
N ALA A 36 -12.16 -8.36 7.37
CA ALA A 36 -13.06 -8.59 8.50
C ALA A 36 -12.49 -7.90 9.76
N GLY A 37 -13.32 -7.09 10.42
CA GLY A 37 -12.91 -6.34 11.62
C GLY A 37 -11.66 -5.48 11.41
N PRO A 38 -11.74 -4.38 10.63
CA PRO A 38 -10.63 -3.44 10.55
C PRO A 38 -10.31 -2.91 11.95
N GLN A 39 -9.04 -2.65 12.24
CA GLN A 39 -8.66 -2.03 13.51
C GLN A 39 -9.38 -0.67 13.64
N PRO A 40 -9.86 -0.32 14.84
CA PRO A 40 -10.45 0.99 15.09
C PRO A 40 -9.47 2.10 14.68
N LEU A 41 -10.00 3.11 14.00
CA LEU A 41 -9.31 4.35 13.69
C LEU A 41 -9.89 5.47 14.55
N PRO A 42 -9.08 6.45 14.94
CA PRO A 42 -9.58 7.62 15.63
C PRO A 42 -10.45 8.48 14.70
N GLY A 43 -11.48 9.12 15.26
CA GLY A 43 -12.46 9.91 14.49
C GLY A 43 -13.50 9.04 13.78
N ASP A 44 -14.24 9.66 12.86
CA ASP A 44 -15.32 8.98 12.16
C ASP A 44 -14.76 8.05 11.08
N THR A 45 -15.38 6.88 10.93
CA THR A 45 -14.96 5.88 9.96
C THR A 45 -16.13 5.39 9.14
N ARG A 46 -15.98 5.44 7.81
CA ARG A 46 -16.88 4.80 6.85
C ARG A 46 -16.22 3.60 6.19
N SER A 47 -17.04 2.61 5.82
CA SER A 47 -16.62 1.41 5.12
C SER A 47 -17.47 1.18 3.87
N GLY A 48 -16.83 0.78 2.77
CA GLY A 48 -17.48 0.45 1.51
C GLY A 48 -17.14 1.42 0.37
N GLY A 49 -17.58 1.07 -0.84
CA GLY A 49 -17.36 1.88 -2.04
C GLY A 49 -18.13 3.21 -2.02
N PHE A 50 -17.81 4.09 -2.96
CA PHE A 50 -18.53 5.34 -3.20
C PHE A 50 -19.42 5.29 -4.45
N GLY A 51 -19.46 4.17 -5.19
CA GLY A 51 -20.18 4.12 -6.47
C GLY A 51 -19.45 4.81 -7.62
N GLY A 52 -18.11 4.83 -7.60
CA GLY A 52 -17.29 5.48 -8.63
C GLY A 52 -16.90 6.92 -8.30
N ALA A 53 -16.43 7.66 -9.31
CA ALA A 53 -16.05 9.06 -9.16
C ALA A 53 -17.26 9.98 -8.88
N ASP A 54 -18.40 9.70 -9.52
CA ASP A 54 -19.59 10.54 -9.38
C ASP A 54 -20.22 10.40 -8.00
N GLY A 55 -20.32 9.16 -7.49
CA GLY A 55 -20.81 8.95 -6.13
C GLY A 55 -19.83 9.45 -5.06
N LEU A 56 -18.52 9.43 -5.31
CA LEU A 56 -17.56 10.13 -4.44
C LEU A 56 -17.78 11.64 -4.49
N THR A 57 -18.02 12.22 -5.66
CA THR A 57 -18.31 13.66 -5.82
C THR A 57 -19.56 14.07 -5.03
N ALA A 58 -20.64 13.27 -5.15
CA ALA A 58 -21.87 13.51 -4.42
C ALA A 58 -21.63 13.47 -2.90
N TRP A 59 -20.89 12.46 -2.43
CA TRP A 59 -20.55 12.31 -1.02
C TRP A 59 -19.73 13.50 -0.50
N LEU A 60 -18.72 13.95 -1.24
CA LEU A 60 -17.89 15.12 -0.87
C LEU A 60 -18.75 16.38 -0.67
N ARG A 61 -19.75 16.60 -1.53
CA ARG A 61 -20.65 17.77 -1.45
C ARG A 61 -21.64 17.65 -0.30
N GLU A 62 -22.27 16.49 -0.17
CA GLU A 62 -23.25 16.21 0.88
C GLU A 62 -22.65 16.39 2.28
N HIS A 63 -21.40 15.95 2.46
CA HIS A 63 -20.72 15.98 3.76
C HIS A 63 -19.83 17.22 3.95
N GLY A 64 -19.89 18.20 3.04
CA GLY A 64 -19.15 19.46 3.16
C GLY A 64 -17.63 19.26 3.32
N VAL A 65 -17.03 18.34 2.55
CA VAL A 65 -15.60 18.03 2.69
C VAL A 65 -14.74 19.16 2.15
N ASP A 66 -13.84 19.68 2.98
CA ASP A 66 -12.93 20.78 2.65
C ASP A 66 -11.61 20.30 2.03
N ALA A 67 -11.18 19.08 2.32
CA ALA A 67 -9.98 18.49 1.71
C ALA A 67 -10.02 16.95 1.66
N VAL A 68 -9.41 16.38 0.63
CA VAL A 68 -9.23 14.93 0.49
C VAL A 68 -7.74 14.57 0.59
N VAL A 69 -7.42 13.60 1.44
CA VAL A 69 -6.10 12.96 1.43
C VAL A 69 -6.22 11.55 0.89
N ASP A 70 -5.66 11.31 -0.29
CA ASP A 70 -5.49 9.95 -0.82
C ASP A 70 -4.25 9.31 -0.18
N ALA A 71 -4.48 8.54 0.88
CA ALA A 71 -3.48 7.71 1.55
C ALA A 71 -3.72 6.21 1.28
N THR A 72 -4.37 5.87 0.16
CA THR A 72 -4.65 4.48 -0.22
C THR A 72 -3.38 3.73 -0.62
N HIS A 73 -3.46 2.39 -0.70
CA HIS A 73 -2.30 1.60 -1.11
C HIS A 73 -1.88 1.98 -2.55
N PRO A 74 -0.59 2.05 -2.91
CA PRO A 74 -0.17 2.50 -4.24
C PRO A 74 -0.55 1.58 -5.42
N PHE A 75 -1.21 0.46 -5.14
CA PHE A 75 -1.79 -0.46 -6.14
C PHE A 75 -3.33 -0.36 -6.18
N ALA A 76 -3.93 0.59 -5.45
CA ALA A 76 -5.36 0.86 -5.44
C ALA A 76 -5.72 1.95 -6.47
N GLU A 77 -5.24 1.78 -7.70
CA GLU A 77 -5.30 2.79 -8.77
C GLU A 77 -6.70 3.31 -9.05
N THR A 78 -7.71 2.43 -9.04
CA THR A 78 -9.10 2.78 -9.32
C THR A 78 -9.63 3.85 -8.36
N ILE A 79 -9.43 3.67 -7.05
CA ILE A 79 -9.91 4.65 -6.06
C ILE A 79 -9.10 5.95 -6.12
N SER A 80 -7.79 5.88 -6.40
CA SER A 80 -6.98 7.08 -6.65
C SER A 80 -7.48 7.88 -7.85
N HIS A 81 -7.82 7.21 -8.95
CA HIS A 81 -8.39 7.86 -10.13
C HIS A 81 -9.76 8.48 -9.84
N HIS A 82 -10.61 7.76 -9.11
CA HIS A 82 -11.90 8.31 -8.67
C HIS A 82 -11.72 9.52 -7.76
N ALA A 83 -10.75 9.50 -6.83
CA ALA A 83 -10.45 10.61 -5.93
C ALA A 83 -10.00 11.85 -6.69
N ALA A 84 -9.06 11.71 -7.63
CA ALA A 84 -8.60 12.81 -8.47
C ALA A 84 -9.75 13.46 -9.27
N ARG A 85 -10.61 12.63 -9.89
CA ARG A 85 -11.78 13.12 -10.63
C ARG A 85 -12.80 13.79 -9.73
N ALA A 86 -13.14 13.17 -8.60
CA ALA A 86 -14.15 13.69 -7.68
C ALA A 86 -13.72 15.00 -7.03
N ALA A 87 -12.45 15.09 -6.60
CA ALA A 87 -11.87 16.30 -6.05
C ALA A 87 -11.92 17.45 -7.05
N ALA A 88 -11.54 17.22 -8.31
CA ALA A 88 -11.63 18.22 -9.36
C ALA A 88 -13.09 18.68 -9.61
N THR A 89 -14.04 17.75 -9.70
CA THR A 89 -15.46 18.06 -9.94
C THR A 89 -16.14 18.75 -8.76
N ALA A 90 -15.77 18.39 -7.52
CA ALA A 90 -16.26 19.01 -6.30
C ALA A 90 -15.53 20.31 -5.96
N ARG A 91 -14.42 20.63 -6.65
CA ARG A 91 -13.50 21.73 -6.34
C ARG A 91 -12.92 21.66 -4.92
N VAL A 92 -12.61 20.45 -4.49
CA VAL A 92 -11.98 20.16 -3.20
C VAL A 92 -10.50 19.87 -3.44
N PRO A 93 -9.57 20.48 -2.67
CA PRO A 93 -8.15 20.15 -2.78
C PRO A 93 -7.88 18.68 -2.46
N LEU A 94 -6.97 18.07 -3.23
CA LEU A 94 -6.54 16.69 -3.03
C LEU A 94 -5.03 16.61 -2.83
N LEU A 95 -4.62 15.92 -1.75
CA LEU A 95 -3.25 15.54 -1.48
C LEU A 95 -3.08 14.03 -1.59
N ALA A 96 -2.16 13.57 -2.44
CA ALA A 96 -1.77 12.16 -2.50
C ALA A 96 -0.61 11.88 -1.53
N LEU A 97 -0.89 11.19 -0.42
CA LEU A 97 0.14 10.76 0.53
C LEU A 97 0.71 9.42 0.09
N ARG A 98 1.99 9.41 -0.30
CA ARG A 98 2.70 8.22 -0.79
C ARG A 98 4.08 8.11 -0.16
N ARG A 99 4.44 6.89 0.26
CA ARG A 99 5.82 6.58 0.65
C ARG A 99 6.71 6.53 -0.59
N PRO A 100 7.97 6.98 -0.52
CA PRO A 100 8.95 6.73 -1.58
C PRO A 100 9.05 5.25 -1.92
N GLY A 101 9.21 4.94 -3.20
CA GLY A 101 9.53 3.59 -3.63
C GLY A 101 10.87 3.11 -3.06
N TRP A 102 11.02 1.80 -2.91
CA TRP A 102 12.29 1.19 -2.50
C TRP A 102 13.35 1.32 -3.59
N VAL A 103 14.60 1.47 -3.17
CA VAL A 103 15.80 1.47 -4.01
C VAL A 103 16.61 0.23 -3.61
N PRO A 104 17.05 -0.62 -4.55
CA PRO A 104 17.92 -1.74 -4.21
C PRO A 104 19.24 -1.25 -3.62
N GLU A 105 19.71 -1.97 -2.62
CA GLU A 105 21.02 -1.74 -2.01
C GLU A 105 22.02 -2.83 -2.45
N ALA A 106 23.31 -2.61 -2.15
CA ALA A 106 24.34 -3.59 -2.46
C ALA A 106 24.02 -4.93 -1.76
N GLY A 107 24.00 -6.02 -2.55
CA GLY A 107 23.66 -7.37 -2.07
C GLY A 107 22.18 -7.76 -2.24
N ASP A 108 21.31 -6.82 -2.63
CA ASP A 108 19.94 -7.13 -2.96
C ASP A 108 19.82 -7.89 -4.29
N ARG A 109 19.01 -8.96 -4.31
CA ARG A 109 18.73 -9.74 -5.52
C ARG A 109 17.26 -9.65 -5.89
N TRP A 110 16.91 -8.59 -6.61
CA TRP A 110 15.53 -8.32 -7.00
C TRP A 110 15.25 -8.85 -8.41
N HIS A 111 14.14 -9.58 -8.55
CA HIS A 111 13.57 -9.96 -9.84
C HIS A 111 12.29 -9.15 -10.04
N GLU A 112 12.29 -8.25 -11.02
CA GLU A 112 11.11 -7.43 -11.31
C GLU A 112 10.13 -8.17 -12.20
N VAL A 113 8.85 -8.11 -11.84
CA VAL A 113 7.75 -8.67 -12.63
C VAL A 113 6.60 -7.67 -12.71
N GLY A 114 5.83 -7.64 -13.80
CA GLY A 114 4.68 -6.76 -14.00
C GLY A 114 3.40 -7.27 -13.32
N SER A 115 3.28 -8.58 -13.12
CA SER A 115 2.05 -9.24 -12.66
C SER A 115 2.32 -10.42 -11.72
N LEU A 116 1.28 -10.89 -11.01
CA LEU A 116 1.37 -12.13 -10.23
C LEU A 116 1.54 -13.35 -11.14
N ALA A 117 0.97 -13.34 -12.34
CA ALA A 117 1.17 -14.39 -13.35
C ALA A 117 2.63 -14.45 -13.84
N GLU A 118 3.27 -13.30 -14.05
CA GLU A 118 4.72 -13.27 -14.34
C GLU A 118 5.56 -13.73 -13.15
N ALA A 119 5.16 -13.39 -11.92
CA ALA A 119 5.82 -13.91 -10.72
C ALA A 119 5.77 -15.45 -10.72
N ALA A 120 4.58 -16.02 -10.90
CA ALA A 120 4.36 -17.47 -10.93
C ALA A 120 5.25 -18.18 -11.96
N ARG A 121 5.36 -17.63 -13.17
CA ARG A 121 6.25 -18.17 -14.21
C ARG A 121 7.74 -18.12 -13.85
N ALA A 122 8.18 -17.11 -13.10
CA ALA A 122 9.58 -16.96 -12.73
C ALA A 122 9.99 -17.86 -11.55
N LEU A 123 9.06 -18.17 -10.64
CA LEU A 123 9.36 -18.84 -9.37
C LEU A 123 10.17 -20.15 -9.47
N PRO A 124 9.88 -21.09 -10.40
CA PRO A 124 10.60 -22.36 -10.48
C PRO A 124 12.12 -22.22 -10.67
N ALA A 125 12.58 -21.13 -11.31
CA ALA A 125 13.98 -20.82 -11.51
C ALA A 125 14.64 -20.09 -10.32
N LEU A 126 13.84 -19.58 -9.37
CA LEU A 126 14.31 -18.70 -8.29
C LEU A 126 14.46 -19.41 -6.95
N GLY A 127 13.65 -20.43 -6.67
CA GLY A 127 13.68 -21.19 -5.42
C GLY A 127 12.51 -22.17 -5.32
N ARG A 128 12.43 -22.87 -4.19
CA ARG A 128 11.40 -23.90 -3.95
C ARG A 128 10.45 -23.52 -2.81
N ARG A 129 10.91 -22.68 -1.88
CA ARG A 129 10.14 -22.21 -0.72
C ARG A 129 9.86 -20.73 -0.85
N VAL A 130 8.60 -20.42 -1.14
CA VAL A 130 8.16 -19.08 -1.56
C VAL A 130 7.32 -18.43 -0.47
N PHE A 131 7.64 -17.20 -0.09
CA PHE A 131 6.83 -16.42 0.83
C PHE A 131 6.00 -15.37 0.08
N LEU A 132 4.68 -15.54 0.06
CA LEU A 132 3.74 -14.59 -0.53
C LEU A 132 3.31 -13.56 0.52
N THR A 133 3.75 -12.31 0.35
CA THR A 133 3.30 -11.17 1.18
C THR A 133 2.24 -10.34 0.46
N THR A 134 1.61 -10.88 -0.58
CA THR A 134 0.67 -10.17 -1.47
C THR A 134 -0.75 -10.12 -0.93
N GLY A 135 -1.00 -10.79 0.21
CA GLY A 135 -2.31 -11.06 0.81
C GLY A 135 -3.06 -12.18 0.10
N ARG A 136 -4.30 -12.46 0.53
CA ARG A 136 -5.20 -13.46 -0.06
C ARG A 136 -5.55 -13.24 -1.54
N LEU A 137 -5.50 -12.00 -2.04
CA LEU A 137 -5.92 -11.69 -3.41
C LEU A 137 -4.86 -12.12 -4.43
N GLY A 138 -5.29 -12.91 -5.40
CA GLY A 138 -4.47 -13.33 -6.54
C GLY A 138 -3.66 -14.61 -6.32
N LEU A 139 -3.99 -15.41 -5.29
CA LEU A 139 -3.38 -16.73 -5.08
C LEU A 139 -3.67 -17.72 -6.21
N ALA A 140 -4.78 -17.53 -6.92
CA ALA A 140 -5.12 -18.27 -8.13
C ALA A 140 -3.98 -18.32 -9.15
N ALA A 141 -3.17 -17.26 -9.24
CA ALA A 141 -2.04 -17.21 -10.17
C ALA A 141 -0.94 -18.24 -9.87
N PHE A 142 -0.96 -18.84 -8.68
CA PHE A 142 0.03 -19.82 -8.21
C PHE A 142 -0.60 -21.21 -8.03
N ALA A 143 -1.88 -21.40 -8.38
CA ALA A 143 -2.63 -22.62 -8.10
C ALA A 143 -2.03 -23.87 -8.79
N ASP A 144 -1.47 -23.70 -9.99
CA ASP A 144 -0.92 -24.80 -10.80
C ASP A 144 0.57 -25.09 -10.53
N LEU A 145 1.14 -24.55 -9.44
CA LEU A 145 2.55 -24.72 -9.08
C LEU A 145 2.73 -25.81 -8.02
N ASP A 146 2.64 -27.07 -8.47
CA ASP A 146 2.63 -28.26 -7.59
C ASP A 146 3.98 -28.57 -6.93
N ASP A 147 5.08 -28.16 -7.57
CA ASP A 147 6.44 -28.44 -7.12
C ASP A 147 6.99 -27.43 -6.11
N LEU A 148 6.25 -26.35 -5.83
CA LEU A 148 6.67 -25.28 -4.93
C LEU A 148 5.92 -25.34 -3.61
N TRP A 149 6.59 -24.96 -2.53
CA TRP A 149 5.97 -24.80 -1.22
C TRP A 149 5.78 -23.31 -0.91
N PHE A 150 4.60 -22.93 -0.44
CA PHE A 150 4.24 -21.54 -0.19
C PHE A 150 3.96 -21.25 1.29
N LEU A 151 4.64 -20.25 1.85
CA LEU A 151 4.16 -19.54 3.02
C LEU A 151 3.27 -18.39 2.55
N VAL A 152 2.04 -18.30 3.02
CA VAL A 152 1.09 -17.25 2.62
C VAL A 152 0.72 -16.44 3.84
N ARG A 153 1.17 -15.18 3.90
CA ARG A 153 0.70 -14.25 4.94
C ARG A 153 -0.53 -13.50 4.46
N SER A 154 -1.60 -13.61 5.22
CA SER A 154 -2.87 -12.94 4.94
C SER A 154 -3.56 -12.49 6.22
N VAL A 155 -4.40 -11.46 6.12
CA VAL A 155 -5.23 -11.01 7.25
C VAL A 155 -6.44 -11.91 7.42
N ASP A 156 -7.15 -12.18 6.33
CA ASP A 156 -8.26 -13.15 6.31
C ASP A 156 -7.80 -14.40 5.54
N ALA A 157 -8.35 -15.56 5.89
CA ALA A 157 -8.05 -16.81 5.21
C ALA A 157 -8.38 -16.72 3.70
N PRO A 158 -7.48 -17.15 2.81
CA PRO A 158 -7.78 -17.19 1.39
C PRO A 158 -8.81 -18.26 1.06
N GLN A 159 -9.57 -18.01 0.00
CA GLN A 159 -10.46 -19.01 -0.59
C GLN A 159 -9.79 -19.62 -1.84
N PRO A 160 -10.12 -20.86 -2.21
CA PRO A 160 -9.68 -21.46 -3.46
C PRO A 160 -10.05 -20.60 -4.69
N PRO A 161 -9.29 -20.72 -5.80
CA PRO A 161 -8.11 -21.57 -5.97
C PRO A 161 -6.84 -20.95 -5.36
N HIS A 162 -6.00 -21.81 -4.79
CA HIS A 162 -4.71 -21.47 -4.18
C HIS A 162 -3.72 -22.65 -4.40
N PRO A 163 -2.40 -22.46 -4.20
CA PRO A 163 -1.42 -23.54 -4.34
C PRO A 163 -1.77 -24.77 -3.49
N PRO A 164 -1.44 -25.99 -3.95
CA PRO A 164 -1.74 -27.21 -3.20
C PRO A 164 -0.82 -27.42 -1.99
N ARG A 165 0.41 -26.89 -2.03
CA ARG A 165 1.41 -27.01 -0.96
C ARG A 165 1.64 -25.67 -0.30
N MET A 166 0.83 -25.34 0.71
CA MET A 166 0.94 -24.07 1.40
C MET A 166 0.69 -24.14 2.90
N GLU A 167 1.28 -23.19 3.61
CA GLU A 167 1.00 -22.86 5.01
C GLU A 167 0.45 -21.43 5.08
N ILE A 168 -0.66 -21.24 5.79
CA ILE A 168 -1.28 -19.92 5.98
C ILE A 168 -0.81 -19.34 7.30
N LEU A 169 -0.18 -18.17 7.23
CA LEU A 169 0.09 -17.32 8.37
C LEU A 169 -0.99 -16.23 8.43
N LEU A 170 -1.97 -16.40 9.31
CA LEU A 170 -2.97 -15.37 9.61
C LEU A 170 -2.34 -14.32 10.51
N ASP A 171 -1.99 -13.18 9.93
CA ASP A 171 -1.23 -12.15 10.63
C ASP A 171 -1.51 -10.77 10.03
N ARG A 172 -1.42 -9.75 10.88
CA ARG A 172 -1.69 -8.36 10.56
C ARG A 172 -0.62 -7.48 11.19
N GLY A 173 -0.04 -6.59 10.39
CA GLY A 173 1.03 -5.71 10.84
C GLY A 173 0.58 -4.65 11.87
N PRO A 174 1.52 -3.83 12.36
CA PRO A 174 2.88 -3.66 11.84
C PRO A 174 3.84 -4.83 12.14
N PHE A 175 4.76 -5.12 11.22
CA PHE A 175 5.76 -6.19 11.35
C PHE A 175 7.13 -5.61 11.73
N THR A 176 7.87 -6.29 12.60
CA THR A 176 9.22 -5.89 13.01
C THR A 176 10.29 -6.56 12.16
N ILE A 177 11.46 -5.91 12.01
CA ILE A 177 12.56 -6.46 11.20
C ILE A 177 13.03 -7.81 11.76
N ASP A 178 13.17 -7.92 13.07
CA ASP A 178 13.66 -9.16 13.70
C ASP A 178 12.61 -10.28 13.64
N GLY A 179 11.32 -9.94 13.76
CA GLY A 179 10.23 -10.88 13.51
C GLY A 179 10.23 -11.41 12.08
N GLU A 180 10.41 -10.53 11.09
CA GLU A 180 10.51 -10.94 9.68
C GLU A 180 11.75 -11.82 9.43
N ARG A 181 12.89 -11.50 10.02
CA ARG A 181 14.12 -12.30 9.88
C ARG A 181 13.94 -13.70 10.45
N GLU A 182 13.36 -13.80 11.63
CA GLU A 182 13.08 -15.08 12.27
C GLU A 182 12.07 -15.90 11.47
N LEU A 183 11.02 -15.26 10.95
CA LEU A 183 10.04 -15.92 10.09
C LEU A 183 10.70 -16.50 8.83
N LEU A 184 11.48 -15.70 8.11
CA LEU A 184 12.18 -16.15 6.91
C LEU A 184 13.12 -17.33 7.21
N ARG A 185 13.84 -17.29 8.33
CA ARG A 185 14.75 -18.36 8.77
C ARG A 185 14.00 -19.64 9.15
N ARG A 186 12.96 -19.52 9.98
CA ARG A 186 12.15 -20.65 10.46
C ARG A 186 11.54 -21.44 9.31
N HIS A 187 10.95 -20.75 8.33
CA HIS A 187 10.33 -21.39 7.17
C HIS A 187 11.30 -21.67 6.02
N ARG A 188 12.60 -21.38 6.19
CA ARG A 188 13.66 -21.57 5.18
C ARG A 188 13.26 -20.97 3.83
N VAL A 189 12.83 -19.71 3.84
CA VAL A 189 12.30 -19.04 2.64
C VAL A 189 13.43 -18.75 1.65
N ASP A 190 13.26 -19.21 0.41
CA ASP A 190 14.19 -18.94 -0.69
C ASP A 190 13.86 -17.62 -1.38
N VAL A 191 12.57 -17.36 -1.60
CA VAL A 191 12.07 -16.25 -2.42
C VAL A 191 10.90 -15.57 -1.72
N VAL A 192 10.97 -14.25 -1.58
CA VAL A 192 9.82 -13.43 -1.15
C VAL A 192 9.14 -12.82 -2.36
N VAL A 193 7.83 -13.04 -2.52
CA VAL A 193 7.00 -12.34 -3.51
C VAL A 193 6.26 -11.20 -2.83
N THR A 194 6.57 -9.96 -3.25
CA THR A 194 6.01 -8.77 -2.62
C THR A 194 5.55 -7.72 -3.63
N LYS A 195 4.58 -6.91 -3.23
CA LYS A 195 4.12 -5.73 -3.98
C LYS A 195 4.94 -4.53 -3.53
N GLY A 196 5.53 -3.80 -4.46
CA GLY A 196 6.11 -2.50 -4.12
C GLY A 196 6.48 -1.65 -5.32
N GLN A 197 6.69 -0.36 -5.07
CA GLN A 197 7.09 0.62 -6.08
C GLN A 197 8.60 0.82 -6.06
N ARG A 198 9.27 0.80 -7.22
CA ARG A 198 10.66 1.23 -7.32
C ARG A 198 10.71 2.74 -7.43
N ARG A 199 11.60 3.38 -6.69
CA ARG A 199 11.95 4.77 -6.96
C ARG A 199 13.06 4.79 -8.00
N ARG A 200 12.93 5.67 -9.01
CA ARG A 200 14.03 6.03 -9.92
C ARG A 200 14.71 7.28 -9.35
N GLY A 201 16.04 7.29 -9.22
CA GLY A 201 16.84 8.42 -8.73
C GLY A 201 17.48 8.26 -7.33
N HIS A 202 18.41 9.16 -7.01
CA HIS A 202 19.32 9.09 -5.83
C HIS A 202 18.63 9.41 -4.47
N ARG A 203 19.25 8.91 -3.39
CA ARG A 203 18.69 8.67 -2.04
C ARG A 203 18.57 9.94 -1.16
N PRO A 204 17.64 9.96 -0.19
CA PRO A 204 17.97 10.33 1.19
C PRO A 204 17.93 9.09 2.09
N GLU A 205 18.93 8.99 2.96
CA GLU A 205 19.36 7.80 3.68
C GLU A 205 18.55 7.51 4.94
N THR A 206 17.44 6.78 4.85
CA THR A 206 16.77 6.12 6.00
C THR A 206 15.69 5.13 5.55
N ASP A 207 16.05 3.89 5.20
CA ASP A 207 15.18 2.70 5.44
C ASP A 207 16.06 1.44 5.30
N ARG A 208 16.40 0.73 6.40
CA ARG A 208 17.14 -0.54 6.37
C ARG A 208 16.16 -1.72 6.42
N ARG A 209 16.31 -2.71 5.54
CA ARG A 209 15.43 -3.90 5.42
C ARG A 209 16.20 -5.23 5.28
N PRO A 210 15.56 -6.39 5.51
CA PRO A 210 16.22 -7.69 5.52
C PRO A 210 16.72 -8.15 4.14
N ARG A 211 17.85 -8.88 4.14
CA ARG A 211 18.58 -9.37 2.96
C ARG A 211 18.00 -10.71 2.45
N GLY A 212 17.85 -10.88 1.13
CA GLY A 212 17.36 -12.12 0.50
C GLY A 212 17.10 -12.00 -1.01
N ARG A 213 16.71 -13.11 -1.69
CA ARG A 213 16.17 -13.04 -3.06
C ARG A 213 14.71 -12.60 -2.98
N THR A 214 14.33 -11.57 -3.75
CA THR A 214 12.98 -11.00 -3.74
C THR A 214 12.45 -10.90 -5.16
N ALA A 215 11.33 -11.57 -5.44
CA ALA A 215 10.53 -11.34 -6.65
C ALA A 215 9.53 -10.23 -6.34
N ARG A 216 9.56 -9.15 -7.11
CA ARG A 216 8.81 -7.93 -6.80
C ARG A 216 7.90 -7.54 -7.94
N ARG A 217 6.60 -7.48 -7.66
CA ARG A 217 5.64 -6.91 -8.58
C ARG A 217 5.84 -5.40 -8.65
N ARG A 218 6.12 -4.90 -9.85
CA ARG A 218 6.21 -3.47 -10.17
C ARG A 218 4.86 -2.81 -9.92
N GLY A 219 4.86 -1.73 -9.15
CA GLY A 219 3.69 -0.85 -9.03
C GLY A 219 3.52 0.06 -10.24
N PRO A 220 2.32 0.66 -10.42
CA PRO A 220 2.06 1.60 -11.50
C PRO A 220 3.04 2.77 -11.50
N GLN A 221 3.32 3.30 -12.69
CA GLN A 221 4.10 4.52 -12.84
C GLN A 221 3.22 5.71 -12.46
N THR A 222 3.70 6.59 -11.60
CA THR A 222 3.04 7.89 -11.39
C THR A 222 3.23 8.72 -12.66
N PRO A 223 2.16 9.24 -13.30
CA PRO A 223 2.32 10.25 -14.33
C PRO A 223 3.08 11.43 -13.71
N GLY A 224 4.10 11.92 -14.42
CA GLY A 224 4.85 13.09 -13.97
C GLY A 224 3.87 14.24 -13.73
N ALA A 225 3.82 14.75 -12.50
CA ALA A 225 3.12 15.98 -12.21
C ALA A 225 3.87 17.10 -12.95
N ALA A 226 3.34 17.53 -14.09
CA ALA A 226 3.63 18.83 -14.65
C ALA A 226 3.01 19.86 -13.69
N GLY A 227 3.76 20.26 -12.67
CA GLY A 227 3.35 21.20 -11.65
C GLY A 227 4.55 21.53 -10.78
N GLY A 228 5.11 22.71 -10.96
CA GLY A 228 6.42 23.11 -10.45
C GLY A 228 6.59 22.84 -8.96
N THR A 229 7.64 22.09 -8.63
CA THR A 229 8.24 22.08 -7.30
C THR A 229 8.77 23.48 -6.99
N ARG A 230 8.06 24.28 -6.18
CA ARG A 230 8.71 25.33 -5.39
C ARG A 230 9.17 24.70 -4.08
N ARG A 231 10.49 24.59 -3.94
CA ARG A 231 11.17 24.42 -2.64
C ARG A 231 10.84 25.65 -1.81
N ALA A 232 10.24 25.46 -0.63
CA ALA A 232 10.32 26.46 0.42
C ALA A 232 11.69 26.28 1.09
N ASP A 233 12.58 27.25 0.90
CA ASP A 233 13.80 27.36 1.69
C ASP A 233 13.43 28.01 3.04
N PRO A 234 13.80 27.43 4.19
CA PRO A 234 13.63 28.08 5.48
C PRO A 234 14.80 29.05 5.69
N GLY A 235 14.63 30.30 5.27
CA GLY A 235 15.62 31.33 5.53
C GLY A 235 15.44 32.61 4.73
N ASP A 236 14.39 33.39 5.01
CA ASP A 236 14.53 34.85 5.09
C ASP A 236 13.31 35.46 5.78
N ALA A 237 13.40 35.53 7.11
CA ALA A 237 12.56 36.40 7.93
C ALA A 237 13.52 37.22 8.80
N ALA A 238 14.18 38.19 8.18
CA ALA A 238 14.83 39.29 8.88
C ALA A 238 14.80 40.54 7.99
N HIS A 239 14.23 41.60 8.57
CA HIS A 239 14.24 43.00 8.14
C HIS A 239 13.13 43.53 7.21
N ARG A 240 12.28 44.31 7.91
CA ARG A 240 11.47 45.48 7.51
C ARG A 240 10.03 45.22 7.09
#